data_AF-A0A0F2PFH3-F1
#
_entry.id   AF-A0A0F2PFH3-F1
#
_cell.length_a   1.000
_cell.length_b   1.000
_cell.length_c   1.000
_cell.angle_alpha   90.00
_cell.angle_beta   90.00
_cell.angle_gamma   90.00
#
_symmetry.space_group_name_H-M   'P 1'
#
loop_
_entity.id
_entity.type
_entity.pdbx_description
1 polymer ?
#
loop_
_entity_poly.entity_id
_entity_poly.type
_entity_poly.pdbx_seq_one_letter_code
_entity_poly.pdbx_strand_id
1 'polypeptide(L)'
;MSVKIYIPGDSGAVAVGADRVAIRMAEAIKARDLDVTIIRNGSRGLYWLEPMVEVETTAGRVAYGPVKAADIDGLLDAGLLEGGDHPLCLGATENIPFLMRQTRLTFARCGVTDPLSLEDYRNHGGLTGLMNAVAMTPEAIVAQVTQSGLRGRGGAGFPTGIKWKTVLEAEGAQKYIICNADEGDSGTFADRMIMEGDPFVLIEGMVIAGIATGAAKGYVYTRSEYPHAIRMMNRAVEIARQNNVLGASVLGSGHAFDIEIRVGAGAYVCGEETALLESLEGRRGVVRAKPPLPAHKGFLGRPTVVNNVISLA
;
A
#
# COMPACT_ATOMS: atom_id res chain seq x y z
N MET A 1 26.66 -8.27 -11.92
CA MET A 1 25.61 -7.59 -11.16
C MET A 1 25.49 -8.33 -9.84
N SER A 2 25.36 -7.59 -8.73
CA SER A 2 25.11 -8.16 -7.41
C SER A 2 23.87 -9.04 -7.44
N VAL A 3 23.92 -10.23 -6.84
CA VAL A 3 22.73 -11.11 -6.73
C VAL A 3 21.75 -10.48 -5.75
N LYS A 4 20.45 -10.46 -6.10
CA LYS A 4 19.42 -9.92 -5.21
C LYS A 4 18.76 -11.02 -4.41
N ILE A 5 18.71 -10.84 -3.09
CA ILE A 5 17.92 -11.67 -2.17
C ILE A 5 16.80 -10.80 -1.59
N TYR A 6 15.60 -11.34 -1.56
CA TYR A 6 14.40 -10.70 -1.06
C TYR A 6 13.99 -11.34 0.25
N ILE A 7 13.89 -10.53 1.30
CA ILE A 7 13.48 -10.97 2.64
C ILE A 7 12.38 -10.04 3.14
N PRO A 8 11.12 -10.51 3.25
CA PRO A 8 10.00 -9.63 3.53
C PRO A 8 10.16 -8.76 4.79
N GLY A 9 9.80 -7.48 4.65
CA GLY A 9 9.73 -6.47 5.72
C GLY A 9 8.30 -6.21 6.22
N ASP A 10 7.29 -6.87 5.65
CA ASP A 10 5.91 -6.86 6.12
C ASP A 10 5.80 -7.34 7.58
N SER A 11 4.93 -6.70 8.37
CA SER A 11 4.80 -7.00 9.79
C SER A 11 4.38 -8.45 10.09
N GLY A 12 3.64 -9.11 9.19
CA GLY A 12 3.32 -10.53 9.32
C GLY A 12 4.57 -11.41 9.20
N ALA A 13 5.48 -11.08 8.29
CA ALA A 13 6.76 -11.78 8.15
C ALA A 13 7.73 -11.46 9.31
N VAL A 14 7.77 -10.19 9.74
CA VAL A 14 8.57 -9.75 10.89
C VAL A 14 8.13 -10.49 12.17
N ALA A 15 6.83 -10.67 12.38
CA ALA A 15 6.28 -11.38 13.54
C ALA A 15 6.79 -12.84 13.65
N VAL A 16 7.06 -13.49 12.52
CA VAL A 16 7.59 -14.87 12.47
C VAL A 16 9.12 -14.93 12.30
N GLY A 17 9.82 -13.78 12.36
CA GLY A 17 11.27 -13.71 12.49
C GLY A 17 12.04 -13.26 11.26
N ALA A 18 11.40 -12.62 10.27
CA ALA A 18 12.07 -12.15 9.06
C ALA A 18 13.25 -11.18 9.32
N ASP A 19 13.17 -10.34 10.36
CA ASP A 19 14.30 -9.46 10.73
C ASP A 19 15.52 -10.26 11.20
N ARG A 20 15.32 -11.34 11.97
CA ARG A 20 16.41 -12.23 12.38
C ARG A 20 17.03 -12.93 11.18
N VAL A 21 16.20 -13.33 10.21
CA VAL A 21 16.66 -13.91 8.94
C VAL A 21 17.49 -12.89 8.15
N ALA A 22 17.02 -11.65 8.01
CA ALA A 22 17.74 -10.60 7.30
C ALA A 22 19.09 -10.25 7.96
N ILE A 23 19.11 -10.11 9.29
CA ILE A 23 20.34 -9.86 10.05
C ILE A 23 21.35 -10.99 9.83
N ARG A 24 20.90 -12.24 10.04
CA ARG A 24 21.78 -13.41 9.91
C ARG A 24 22.27 -13.60 8.47
N MET A 25 21.44 -13.31 7.47
CA MET A 25 21.83 -13.31 6.05
C MET A 25 22.91 -12.27 5.77
N ALA A 26 22.75 -11.04 6.26
CA ALA A 26 23.74 -9.97 6.09
C ALA A 26 25.09 -10.33 6.72
N GLU A 27 25.08 -10.92 7.92
CA GLU A 27 26.28 -11.44 8.59
C GLU A 27 26.96 -12.55 7.76
N ALA A 28 26.19 -13.47 7.20
CA ALA A 28 26.69 -14.56 6.36
C ALA A 28 27.37 -14.04 5.08
N ILE A 29 26.70 -13.12 4.38
CA ILE A 29 27.18 -12.50 3.15
C ILE A 29 28.52 -11.81 3.41
N LYS A 30 28.60 -11.04 4.50
CA LYS A 30 29.84 -10.36 4.88
C LYS A 30 30.95 -11.34 5.28
N ALA A 31 30.65 -12.39 6.02
CA ALA A 31 31.64 -13.38 6.45
C ALA A 31 32.21 -14.19 5.28
N ARG A 32 31.43 -14.37 4.21
CA ARG A 32 31.78 -15.13 3.00
C ARG A 32 32.25 -14.24 1.83
N ASP A 33 32.32 -12.92 2.02
CA ASP A 33 32.70 -11.92 1.00
C ASP A 33 31.87 -12.03 -0.30
N LEU A 34 30.55 -12.14 -0.16
CA LEU A 34 29.63 -12.35 -1.28
C LEU A 34 29.08 -11.00 -1.81
N ASP A 35 29.03 -10.84 -3.14
CA ASP A 35 28.38 -9.70 -3.80
C ASP A 35 26.86 -9.90 -3.90
N VAL A 36 26.16 -9.57 -2.81
CA VAL A 36 24.71 -9.77 -2.67
C VAL A 36 24.04 -8.51 -2.11
N THR A 37 22.90 -8.14 -2.69
CA THR A 37 22.03 -7.07 -2.20
C THR A 37 20.79 -7.67 -1.55
N ILE A 38 20.53 -7.33 -0.29
CA ILE A 38 19.30 -7.71 0.40
C ILE A 38 18.23 -6.63 0.18
N ILE A 39 17.10 -7.03 -0.38
CA ILE A 39 15.91 -6.20 -0.54
C ILE A 39 14.87 -6.61 0.50
N ARG A 40 14.37 -5.62 1.27
CA ARG A 40 13.28 -5.82 2.23
C ARG A 40 11.93 -5.59 1.55
N ASN A 41 11.52 -6.52 0.70
CA ASN A 41 10.26 -6.45 -0.05
C ASN A 41 9.02 -6.54 0.85
N GLY A 42 7.83 -6.26 0.31
CA GLY A 42 6.57 -6.64 0.98
C GLY A 42 6.40 -8.18 1.10
N SER A 43 5.32 -8.64 1.71
CA SER A 43 4.96 -10.07 1.67
C SER A 43 4.21 -10.39 0.38
N ARG A 44 4.42 -11.62 -0.13
CA ARG A 44 3.60 -12.20 -1.22
C ARG A 44 2.18 -12.58 -0.76
N GLY A 45 1.93 -12.67 0.55
CA GLY A 45 0.66 -13.03 1.16
C GLY A 45 0.50 -14.51 1.55
N LEU A 46 1.56 -15.32 1.46
CA LEU A 46 1.55 -16.74 1.83
C LEU A 46 2.08 -16.91 3.26
N TYR A 47 1.32 -16.43 4.25
CA TYR A 47 1.82 -16.32 5.63
C TYR A 47 2.25 -17.64 6.29
N TRP A 48 1.85 -18.80 5.77
CA TRP A 48 2.34 -20.11 6.24
C TRP A 48 3.77 -20.45 5.76
N LEU A 49 4.28 -19.70 4.77
CA LEU A 49 5.64 -19.82 4.24
C LEU A 49 6.55 -18.69 4.73
N GLU A 50 6.03 -17.71 5.46
CA GLU A 50 6.84 -16.61 5.97
C GLU A 50 7.73 -17.06 7.15
N PRO A 51 9.00 -16.59 7.26
CA PRO A 51 9.72 -15.75 6.31
C PRO A 51 10.04 -16.49 5.00
N MET A 52 9.53 -16.00 3.88
CA MET A 52 9.75 -16.59 2.57
C MET A 52 10.86 -15.80 1.86
N VAL A 53 12.04 -16.39 1.81
CA VAL A 53 13.20 -15.79 1.14
C VAL A 53 13.09 -16.08 -0.35
N GLU A 54 13.30 -15.07 -1.19
CA GLU A 54 13.44 -15.26 -2.63
C GLU A 54 14.82 -14.84 -3.11
N VAL A 55 15.34 -15.49 -4.14
CA VAL A 55 16.60 -15.13 -4.80
C VAL A 55 16.36 -14.88 -6.27
N GLU A 56 16.92 -13.80 -6.81
CA GLU A 56 16.88 -13.51 -8.24
C GLU A 56 17.87 -14.40 -8.99
N THR A 57 17.36 -15.20 -9.94
CA THR A 57 18.17 -16.03 -10.83
C THR A 57 17.92 -15.63 -12.29
N THR A 58 18.67 -16.21 -13.22
CA THR A 58 18.45 -16.02 -14.66
C THR A 58 17.08 -16.53 -15.15
N ALA A 59 16.44 -17.44 -14.41
CA ALA A 59 15.11 -17.98 -14.72
C ALA A 59 13.96 -17.24 -13.99
N GLY A 60 14.27 -16.17 -13.24
CA GLY A 60 13.33 -15.47 -12.37
C GLY A 60 13.57 -15.75 -10.89
N ARG A 61 12.63 -15.35 -10.03
CA ARG A 61 12.76 -15.50 -8.57
C ARG A 61 12.42 -16.91 -8.10
N VAL A 62 13.33 -17.54 -7.37
CA VAL A 62 13.14 -18.83 -6.70
C VAL A 62 12.89 -18.60 -5.22
N ALA A 63 11.88 -19.27 -4.64
CA ALA A 63 11.46 -19.09 -3.26
C ALA A 63 11.93 -20.22 -2.33
N TYR A 64 12.18 -19.87 -1.08
CA TYR A 64 12.52 -20.75 0.02
C TYR A 64 11.69 -20.38 1.25
N GLY A 65 11.04 -21.34 1.91
CA GLY A 65 10.27 -21.02 3.11
C GLY A 65 9.59 -22.21 3.80
N PRO A 66 9.22 -22.06 5.08
CA PRO A 66 9.54 -20.92 5.96
C PRO A 66 10.98 -20.99 6.49
N VAL A 67 11.75 -19.92 6.29
CA VAL A 67 13.18 -19.86 6.65
C VAL A 67 13.36 -19.35 8.07
N LYS A 68 14.22 -20.01 8.86
CA LYS A 68 14.72 -19.52 10.14
C LYS A 68 16.15 -19.03 10.01
N ALA A 69 16.59 -18.19 10.94
CA ALA A 69 17.97 -17.70 10.97
C ALA A 69 19.01 -18.85 11.03
N ALA A 70 18.67 -19.97 11.67
CA ALA A 70 19.56 -21.14 11.74
C ALA A 70 19.76 -21.86 10.39
N ASP A 71 18.86 -21.65 9.43
CA ASP A 71 18.91 -22.35 8.13
C ASP A 71 19.82 -21.62 7.12
N ILE A 72 20.29 -20.41 7.43
CA ILE A 72 20.95 -19.51 6.48
C ILE A 72 22.27 -20.07 5.96
N ASP A 73 23.11 -20.65 6.83
CA ASP A 73 24.36 -21.26 6.36
C ASP A 73 24.09 -22.45 5.45
N GLY A 74 23.14 -23.31 5.83
CA GLY A 74 22.76 -24.48 5.04
C GLY A 74 22.19 -24.10 3.66
N LEU A 75 21.38 -23.04 3.60
CA LEU A 75 20.89 -22.48 2.33
C LEU A 75 22.03 -21.98 1.45
N LEU A 76 22.96 -21.21 2.01
CA LEU A 76 24.11 -20.69 1.26
C LEU A 76 25.04 -21.82 0.79
N ASP A 77 25.29 -22.83 1.64
CA ASP A 77 26.09 -24.01 1.30
C ASP A 77 25.42 -24.86 0.20
N ALA A 78 24.09 -24.86 0.16
CA ALA A 78 23.29 -25.53 -0.87
C ALA A 78 23.17 -24.74 -2.20
N GLY A 79 23.86 -23.60 -2.33
CA GLY A 79 23.84 -22.79 -3.55
C GLY A 79 22.61 -21.89 -3.68
N LEU A 80 22.14 -21.31 -2.57
CA LEU A 80 21.01 -20.35 -2.58
C LEU A 80 21.15 -19.27 -3.66
N LEU A 81 22.35 -18.74 -3.90
CA LEU A 81 22.56 -17.63 -4.84
C LEU A 81 22.25 -18.00 -6.30
N GLU A 82 22.32 -19.29 -6.62
CA GLU A 82 22.03 -19.84 -7.94
C GLU A 82 20.63 -20.47 -8.02
N GLY A 83 19.84 -20.42 -6.93
CA GLY A 83 18.57 -21.12 -6.85
C GLY A 83 18.72 -22.63 -6.59
N GLY A 84 19.77 -23.02 -5.86
CA GLY A 84 20.10 -24.41 -5.55
C GLY A 84 19.03 -25.17 -4.77
N ASP A 85 19.10 -26.51 -4.83
CA ASP A 85 18.14 -27.40 -4.17
C ASP A 85 18.34 -27.41 -2.65
N HIS A 86 17.25 -27.37 -1.90
CA HIS A 86 17.24 -27.37 -0.44
C HIS A 86 15.87 -27.88 0.04
N PRO A 87 15.75 -28.53 1.21
CA PRO A 87 14.44 -28.96 1.74
C PRO A 87 13.39 -27.86 1.89
N LEU A 88 13.81 -26.60 1.91
CA LEU A 88 12.93 -25.41 1.97
C LEU A 88 12.63 -24.82 0.59
N CYS A 89 13.25 -25.32 -0.50
CA CYS A 89 13.05 -24.80 -1.85
C CYS A 89 11.62 -25.05 -2.32
N LEU A 90 10.99 -24.00 -2.81
CA LEU A 90 9.61 -23.99 -3.31
C LEU A 90 9.56 -23.88 -4.84
N GLY A 91 10.73 -23.74 -5.49
CA GLY A 91 10.86 -23.49 -6.92
C GLY A 91 10.54 -22.05 -7.31
N ALA A 92 10.19 -21.84 -8.57
CA ALA A 92 9.84 -20.51 -9.09
C ALA A 92 8.62 -19.94 -8.35
N THR A 93 8.79 -18.74 -7.77
CA THR A 93 7.80 -18.15 -6.86
C THR A 93 6.44 -17.98 -7.51
N GLU A 94 6.40 -17.47 -8.75
CA GLU A 94 5.15 -17.25 -9.49
C GLU A 94 4.44 -18.56 -9.86
N ASN A 95 5.14 -19.70 -9.85
CA ASN A 95 4.57 -21.01 -10.14
C ASN A 95 3.96 -21.68 -8.90
N ILE A 96 4.11 -21.11 -7.70
CA ILE A 96 3.45 -21.62 -6.50
C ILE A 96 1.93 -21.57 -6.76
N PRO A 97 1.19 -22.70 -6.70
CA PRO A 97 -0.21 -22.75 -7.16
C PRO A 97 -1.14 -21.75 -6.49
N PHE A 98 -0.86 -21.36 -5.24
CA PHE A 98 -1.63 -20.33 -4.54
C PHE A 98 -1.50 -18.95 -5.17
N LEU A 99 -0.31 -18.58 -5.68
CA LEU A 99 -0.08 -17.31 -6.37
C LEU A 99 -0.57 -17.36 -7.81
N MET A 100 -0.17 -18.40 -8.53
CA MET A 100 -0.45 -18.57 -9.96
C MET A 100 -1.95 -18.51 -10.30
N ARG A 101 -2.81 -18.93 -9.36
CA ARG A 101 -4.27 -18.97 -9.55
C ARG A 101 -4.99 -17.67 -9.16
N GLN A 102 -4.27 -16.62 -8.80
CA GLN A 102 -4.87 -15.33 -8.43
C GLN A 102 -4.93 -14.35 -9.59
N THR A 103 -5.92 -13.47 -9.57
CA THR A 103 -5.97 -12.28 -10.42
C THR A 103 -5.59 -11.06 -9.60
N ARG A 104 -4.28 -10.79 -9.51
CA ARG A 104 -3.73 -9.70 -8.68
C ARG A 104 -3.75 -8.37 -9.44
N LEU A 105 -4.90 -7.72 -9.49
CA LEU A 105 -5.02 -6.37 -10.08
C LEU A 105 -4.44 -5.30 -9.14
N THR A 106 -5.04 -5.12 -7.96
CA THR A 106 -4.55 -4.17 -6.94
C THR A 106 -3.22 -4.62 -6.33
N PHE A 107 -3.11 -5.91 -6.00
CA PHE A 107 -1.94 -6.48 -5.30
C PHE A 107 -0.78 -6.85 -6.25
N ALA A 108 -0.74 -6.33 -7.47
CA ALA A 108 0.21 -6.75 -8.51
C ALA A 108 1.68 -6.66 -8.07
N ARG A 109 2.02 -5.66 -7.24
CA ARG A 109 3.39 -5.40 -6.79
C ARG A 109 3.70 -5.87 -5.37
N CYS A 110 2.70 -6.16 -4.54
CA CYS A 110 2.95 -6.56 -3.15
C CYS A 110 3.82 -7.82 -3.08
N GLY A 111 5.01 -7.67 -2.50
CA GLY A 111 6.02 -8.72 -2.38
C GLY A 111 6.96 -8.87 -3.57
N VAL A 112 6.74 -8.12 -4.65
CA VAL A 112 7.65 -8.05 -5.81
C VAL A 112 8.70 -6.97 -5.59
N THR A 113 8.27 -5.76 -5.25
CA THR A 113 9.11 -4.55 -5.20
C THR A 113 9.70 -4.30 -3.80
N ASP A 114 10.74 -3.47 -3.72
CA ASP A 114 11.01 -2.71 -2.50
C ASP A 114 9.89 -1.67 -2.29
N PRO A 115 9.13 -1.73 -1.17
CA PRO A 115 7.99 -0.82 -0.94
C PRO A 115 8.35 0.66 -0.91
N LEU A 116 9.62 1.02 -0.65
CA LEU A 116 10.10 2.40 -0.61
C LEU A 116 10.92 2.80 -1.84
N SER A 117 11.09 1.91 -2.81
CA SER A 117 11.70 2.25 -4.10
C SER A 117 10.62 2.77 -5.06
N LEU A 118 10.57 4.10 -5.22
CA LEU A 118 9.71 4.71 -6.25
C LEU A 118 10.11 4.27 -7.67
N GLU A 119 11.38 3.92 -7.86
CA GLU A 119 11.88 3.41 -9.12
C GLU A 119 11.36 1.99 -9.40
N ASP A 120 11.36 1.10 -8.41
CA ASP A 120 10.72 -0.22 -8.53
C ASP A 120 9.23 -0.06 -8.86
N TYR A 121 8.55 0.86 -8.16
CA TYR A 121 7.14 1.17 -8.41
C TYR A 121 6.89 1.55 -9.88
N ARG A 122 7.68 2.48 -10.43
CA ARG A 122 7.61 2.90 -11.85
C ARG A 122 7.88 1.76 -12.81
N ASN A 123 8.94 0.97 -12.56
CA ASN A 123 9.32 -0.16 -13.42
C ASN A 123 8.25 -1.26 -13.46
N HIS A 124 7.32 -1.28 -12.50
CA HIS A 124 6.18 -2.18 -12.45
C HIS A 124 4.85 -1.47 -12.77
N GLY A 125 4.90 -0.43 -13.60
CA GLY A 125 3.73 0.28 -14.14
C GLY A 125 3.14 1.35 -13.22
N GLY A 126 3.71 1.58 -12.04
CA GLY A 126 3.31 2.65 -11.14
C GLY A 126 3.44 4.04 -11.77
N LEU A 127 2.60 4.98 -11.32
CA LEU A 127 2.40 6.33 -11.84
C LEU A 127 1.78 6.42 -13.24
N THR A 128 1.58 5.31 -13.95
CA THR A 128 0.93 5.34 -15.27
C THR A 128 -0.49 5.88 -15.18
N GLY A 129 -1.24 5.50 -14.14
CA GLY A 129 -2.59 6.00 -13.89
C GLY A 129 -2.59 7.50 -13.62
N LEU A 130 -1.67 7.95 -12.76
CA LEU A 130 -1.52 9.37 -12.43
C LEU A 130 -1.09 10.22 -13.62
N MET A 131 -0.13 9.76 -14.43
CA MET A 131 0.31 10.45 -15.64
C MET A 131 -0.84 10.66 -16.64
N ASN A 132 -1.75 9.71 -16.74
CA ASN A 132 -2.96 9.88 -17.54
C ASN A 132 -3.93 10.87 -16.87
N ALA A 133 -4.17 10.74 -15.55
CA ALA A 133 -5.10 11.58 -14.82
C ALA A 133 -4.74 13.07 -14.84
N VAL A 134 -3.44 13.43 -14.75
CA VAL A 134 -3.02 14.85 -14.81
C VAL A 134 -3.27 15.50 -16.19
N ALA A 135 -3.50 14.71 -17.24
CA ALA A 135 -3.83 15.19 -18.59
C ALA A 135 -5.34 15.19 -18.87
N MET A 136 -6.16 14.74 -17.92
CA MET A 136 -7.61 14.60 -18.06
C MET A 136 -8.36 15.70 -17.32
N THR A 137 -9.61 15.96 -17.72
CA THR A 137 -10.50 16.79 -16.89
C THR A 137 -11.00 15.97 -15.70
N PRO A 138 -11.34 16.62 -14.57
CA PRO A 138 -11.93 15.96 -13.41
C PRO A 138 -13.15 15.09 -13.75
N GLU A 139 -14.04 15.58 -14.62
CA GLU A 139 -15.23 14.87 -15.08
C GLU A 139 -14.89 13.58 -15.83
N ALA A 140 -13.84 13.61 -16.65
CA ALA A 140 -13.39 12.44 -17.40
C ALA A 140 -12.82 11.36 -16.49
N ILE A 141 -12.09 11.75 -15.43
CA ILE A 141 -11.58 10.80 -14.43
C ILE A 141 -12.75 10.14 -13.68
N VAL A 142 -13.71 10.94 -13.20
CA VAL A 142 -14.92 10.43 -12.53
C VAL A 142 -15.72 9.49 -13.45
N ALA A 143 -15.83 9.82 -14.74
CA ALA A 143 -16.49 8.97 -15.71
C ALA A 143 -15.77 7.62 -15.89
N GLN A 144 -14.44 7.59 -15.99
CA GLN A 144 -13.68 6.34 -16.08
C GLN A 144 -13.85 5.46 -14.84
N VAL A 145 -13.78 6.05 -13.64
CA VAL A 145 -14.02 5.29 -12.39
C VAL A 145 -15.45 4.77 -12.33
N THR A 146 -16.43 5.54 -12.80
CA THR A 146 -17.82 5.09 -12.91
C THR A 146 -17.96 3.91 -13.88
N GLN A 147 -17.34 4.02 -15.06
CA GLN A 147 -17.39 2.99 -16.10
C GLN A 147 -16.69 1.69 -15.66
N SER A 148 -15.66 1.77 -14.83
CA SER A 148 -14.97 0.59 -14.28
C SER A 148 -15.89 -0.31 -13.43
N GLY A 149 -17.01 0.21 -12.94
CA GLY A 149 -17.90 -0.49 -12.02
C GLY A 149 -17.35 -0.62 -10.60
N LEU A 150 -16.30 0.14 -10.24
CA LEU A 150 -15.71 0.09 -8.91
C LEU A 150 -16.74 0.44 -7.83
N ARG A 151 -16.83 -0.44 -6.83
CA ARG A 151 -17.64 -0.29 -5.62
C ARG A 151 -16.74 -0.19 -4.40
N GLY A 152 -17.18 0.50 -3.36
CA GLY A 152 -16.46 0.66 -2.11
C GLY A 152 -16.11 -0.68 -1.48
N ARG A 153 -14.82 -0.89 -1.23
CA ARG A 153 -14.23 -2.13 -0.72
C ARG A 153 -14.20 -2.25 0.80
N GLY A 154 -14.59 -1.20 1.52
CA GLY A 154 -14.83 -1.22 2.97
C GLY A 154 -16.16 -1.85 3.40
N GLY A 155 -16.69 -2.81 2.64
CA GLY A 155 -17.92 -3.55 2.98
C GLY A 155 -19.23 -3.02 2.37
N ALA A 156 -19.52 -1.72 2.48
CA ALA A 156 -20.83 -1.15 2.07
C ALA A 156 -21.12 -1.22 0.55
N GLY A 157 -20.09 -1.37 -0.29
CA GLY A 157 -20.28 -1.59 -1.72
C GLY A 157 -20.96 -0.43 -2.48
N PHE A 158 -20.89 0.80 -1.98
CA PHE A 158 -21.43 1.97 -2.69
C PHE A 158 -20.58 2.28 -3.94
N PRO A 159 -21.16 2.61 -5.11
CA PRO A 159 -20.39 2.91 -6.33
C PRO A 159 -19.42 4.09 -6.13
N THR A 160 -18.12 3.85 -6.34
CA THR A 160 -17.07 4.84 -6.06
C THR A 160 -17.18 6.06 -6.98
N GLY A 161 -17.42 5.84 -8.28
CA GLY A 161 -17.57 6.93 -9.24
C GLY A 161 -18.75 7.86 -8.93
N ILE A 162 -19.88 7.32 -8.42
CA ILE A 162 -21.03 8.13 -7.98
C ILE A 162 -20.65 8.98 -6.77
N LYS A 163 -19.93 8.40 -5.79
CA LYS A 163 -19.45 9.15 -4.61
C LYS A 163 -18.55 10.31 -5.03
N TRP A 164 -17.62 10.07 -5.96
CA TRP A 164 -16.71 11.10 -6.44
C TRP A 164 -17.45 12.19 -7.23
N LYS A 165 -18.42 11.80 -8.06
CA LYS A 165 -19.30 12.74 -8.77
C LYS A 165 -20.01 13.69 -7.82
N THR A 166 -20.59 13.18 -6.72
CA THR A 166 -21.25 14.03 -5.71
C THR A 166 -20.31 15.05 -5.09
N VAL A 167 -19.05 14.69 -4.82
CA VAL A 167 -18.05 15.63 -4.27
C VAL A 167 -17.56 16.61 -5.34
N LEU A 168 -17.38 16.18 -6.58
CA LEU A 168 -17.02 17.03 -7.71
C LEU A 168 -18.09 18.14 -7.91
N GLU A 169 -19.37 17.77 -7.93
CA GLU A 169 -20.50 18.68 -8.14
C GLU A 169 -20.83 19.56 -6.92
N ALA A 170 -20.32 19.22 -5.73
CA ALA A 170 -20.56 19.99 -4.53
C ALA A 170 -19.81 21.33 -4.53
N GLU A 171 -20.50 22.38 -4.07
CA GLU A 171 -19.91 23.72 -3.90
C GLU A 171 -18.91 23.75 -2.73
N GLY A 172 -17.82 24.48 -2.93
CA GLY A 172 -16.80 24.73 -1.91
C GLY A 172 -15.39 24.78 -2.51
N ALA A 173 -14.65 25.85 -2.21
CA ALA A 173 -13.27 26.01 -2.69
C ALA A 173 -12.31 24.98 -2.09
N GLN A 174 -12.61 24.47 -0.89
CA GLN A 174 -11.84 23.43 -0.23
C GLN A 174 -12.65 22.14 -0.19
N LYS A 175 -12.02 21.05 -0.65
CA LYS A 175 -12.52 19.67 -0.59
C LYS A 175 -11.42 18.75 -0.03
N TYR A 176 -11.80 17.56 0.43
CA TYR A 176 -10.86 16.63 1.06
C TYR A 176 -10.99 15.20 0.55
N ILE A 177 -9.86 14.50 0.52
CA ILE A 177 -9.80 13.04 0.32
C ILE A 177 -9.41 12.37 1.63
N ILE A 178 -10.27 11.53 2.16
CA ILE A 178 -10.01 10.76 3.38
C ILE A 178 -9.91 9.29 3.02
N CYS A 179 -8.74 8.71 3.25
CA CYS A 179 -8.54 7.28 3.24
C CYS A 179 -8.86 6.73 4.63
N ASN A 180 -9.84 5.84 4.68
CA ASN A 180 -10.17 5.06 5.86
C ASN A 180 -9.30 3.79 5.87
N ALA A 181 -8.29 3.79 6.74
CA ALA A 181 -7.34 2.71 6.97
C ALA A 181 -7.41 2.21 8.43
N ASP A 182 -8.60 2.28 9.05
CA ASP A 182 -8.82 1.82 10.42
C ASP A 182 -8.86 0.29 10.51
N GLU A 183 -9.20 -0.42 9.41
CA GLU A 183 -9.23 -1.91 9.26
C GLU A 183 -9.41 -2.66 10.59
N GLY A 184 -10.47 -2.33 11.32
CA GLY A 184 -10.68 -2.77 12.70
C GLY A 184 -11.20 -4.21 12.82
N ASP A 185 -11.70 -4.77 11.71
CA ASP A 185 -12.29 -6.11 11.67
C ASP A 185 -11.25 -7.20 11.90
N SER A 186 -11.59 -8.21 12.69
CA SER A 186 -10.72 -9.39 12.84
C SER A 186 -10.66 -10.18 11.53
N GLY A 187 -9.47 -10.63 11.14
CA GLY A 187 -9.26 -11.46 9.95
C GLY A 187 -9.03 -10.66 8.66
N THR A 188 -9.03 -9.33 8.72
CA THR A 188 -8.63 -8.46 7.61
C THR A 188 -7.20 -7.96 7.81
N PHE A 189 -6.47 -7.84 6.71
CA PHE A 189 -5.09 -7.32 6.67
C PHE A 189 -4.72 -6.82 5.27
N ALA A 190 -5.72 -6.64 4.39
CA ALA A 190 -5.50 -6.23 3.01
C ALA A 190 -5.05 -4.77 2.96
N ASP A 191 -5.69 -3.90 3.76
CA ASP A 191 -5.32 -2.50 3.88
C ASP A 191 -3.88 -2.39 4.44
N ARG A 192 -3.59 -3.16 5.50
CA ARG A 192 -2.25 -3.25 6.08
C ARG A 192 -1.20 -3.64 5.04
N MET A 193 -1.46 -4.70 4.27
CA MET A 193 -0.54 -5.19 3.25
C MET A 193 -0.27 -4.18 2.15
N ILE A 194 -1.26 -3.38 1.74
CA ILE A 194 -1.04 -2.31 0.76
C ILE A 194 -0.17 -1.20 1.37
N MET A 195 -0.50 -0.73 2.56
CA MET A 195 0.27 0.34 3.21
C MET A 195 1.72 -0.06 3.55
N GLU A 196 1.97 -1.35 3.81
CA GLU A 196 3.31 -1.86 4.12
C GLU A 196 4.08 -2.32 2.87
N GLY A 197 3.38 -2.89 1.88
CA GLY A 197 3.99 -3.60 0.76
C GLY A 197 3.95 -2.88 -0.59
N ASP A 198 3.04 -1.91 -0.79
CA ASP A 198 2.93 -1.09 -1.99
C ASP A 198 2.36 0.31 -1.66
N PRO A 199 2.98 1.08 -0.75
CA PRO A 199 2.40 2.33 -0.25
C PRO A 199 2.15 3.38 -1.34
N PHE A 200 2.95 3.35 -2.42
CA PHE A 200 2.81 4.30 -3.51
C PHE A 200 1.51 4.13 -4.32
N VAL A 201 0.92 2.92 -4.39
CA VAL A 201 -0.38 2.76 -5.06
C VAL A 201 -1.50 3.47 -4.32
N LEU A 202 -1.48 3.46 -2.99
CA LEU A 202 -2.44 4.22 -2.20
C LEU A 202 -2.24 5.73 -2.39
N ILE A 203 -0.98 6.20 -2.41
CA ILE A 203 -0.66 7.61 -2.64
C ILE A 203 -1.15 8.04 -4.02
N GLU A 204 -0.81 7.29 -5.07
CA GLU A 204 -1.26 7.53 -6.45
C GLU A 204 -2.79 7.59 -6.53
N GLY A 205 -3.47 6.60 -5.96
CA GLY A 205 -4.93 6.55 -5.91
C GLY A 205 -5.57 7.76 -5.24
N MET A 206 -5.02 8.22 -4.12
CA MET A 206 -5.49 9.42 -3.43
C MET A 206 -5.25 10.69 -4.25
N VAL A 207 -4.11 10.80 -4.95
CA VAL A 207 -3.81 11.93 -5.83
C VAL A 207 -4.80 11.97 -6.99
N ILE A 208 -5.06 10.83 -7.63
CA ILE A 208 -6.05 10.72 -8.71
C ILE A 208 -7.44 11.14 -8.21
N ALA A 209 -7.85 10.68 -7.02
CA ALA A 209 -9.11 11.11 -6.40
C ALA A 209 -9.15 12.62 -6.10
N GLY A 210 -8.01 13.18 -5.67
CA GLY A 210 -7.84 14.61 -5.45
C GLY A 210 -8.08 15.42 -6.71
N ILE A 211 -7.39 15.06 -7.80
CA ILE A 211 -7.56 15.69 -9.12
C ILE A 211 -9.01 15.53 -9.61
N ALA A 212 -9.58 14.33 -9.51
CA ALA A 212 -10.93 14.02 -9.97
C ALA A 212 -12.05 14.82 -9.28
N THR A 213 -11.80 15.29 -8.05
CA THR A 213 -12.81 16.00 -7.24
C THR A 213 -12.47 17.45 -6.96
N GLY A 214 -11.29 17.92 -7.36
CA GLY A 214 -10.79 19.26 -7.06
C GLY A 214 -10.34 19.43 -5.60
N ALA A 215 -10.01 18.34 -4.90
CA ALA A 215 -9.43 18.41 -3.56
C ALA A 215 -7.91 18.58 -3.64
N ALA A 216 -7.35 19.45 -2.79
CA ALA A 216 -5.91 19.71 -2.71
C ALA A 216 -5.24 19.11 -1.46
N LYS A 217 -6.03 18.51 -0.56
CA LYS A 217 -5.54 17.94 0.70
C LYS A 217 -6.23 16.63 1.00
N GLY A 218 -5.47 15.64 1.46
CA GLY A 218 -6.00 14.38 1.96
C GLY A 218 -5.41 13.93 3.29
N TYR A 219 -6.05 12.93 3.87
CA TYR A 219 -5.62 12.29 5.11
C TYR A 219 -5.77 10.78 5.00
N VAL A 220 -4.76 10.05 5.46
CA VAL A 220 -4.87 8.62 5.73
C VAL A 220 -5.10 8.47 7.23
N TYR A 221 -6.32 8.13 7.62
CA TYR A 221 -6.63 7.81 9.01
C TYR A 221 -6.37 6.33 9.22
N THR A 222 -5.31 6.01 9.98
CA THR A 222 -4.88 4.63 10.21
C THR A 222 -4.92 4.29 11.70
N ARG A 223 -5.32 3.07 12.01
CA ARG A 223 -5.45 2.57 13.37
C ARG A 223 -4.11 2.57 14.13
N SER A 224 -4.15 2.76 15.44
CA SER A 224 -2.98 2.73 16.33
C SER A 224 -2.25 1.38 16.33
N GLU A 225 -2.96 0.29 16.03
CA GLU A 225 -2.40 -1.06 16.06
C GLU A 225 -1.51 -1.39 14.86
N TYR A 226 -1.40 -0.51 13.86
CA TYR A 226 -0.55 -0.69 12.67
C TYR A 226 0.68 0.23 12.65
N PRO A 227 1.61 0.12 13.63
CA PRO A 227 2.79 0.98 13.68
C PRO A 227 3.75 0.77 12.51
N HIS A 228 3.73 -0.40 11.86
CA HIS A 228 4.55 -0.69 10.68
C HIS A 228 4.03 0.06 9.45
N ALA A 229 2.73 -0.06 9.16
CA ALA A 229 2.06 0.73 8.12
C ALA A 229 2.24 2.25 8.34
N ILE A 230 2.11 2.74 9.58
CA ILE A 230 2.32 4.17 9.90
C ILE A 230 3.74 4.61 9.50
N ARG A 231 4.78 3.87 9.91
CA ARG A 231 6.17 4.21 9.57
C ARG A 231 6.40 4.14 8.06
N MET A 232 5.90 3.10 7.40
CA MET A 232 6.05 2.90 5.97
C MET A 232 5.39 4.03 5.17
N MET A 233 4.13 4.35 5.48
CA MET A 233 3.39 5.42 4.81
C MET A 233 4.01 6.79 5.02
N ASN A 234 4.48 7.12 6.23
CA ASN A 234 5.17 8.41 6.45
C ASN A 234 6.42 8.52 5.57
N ARG A 235 7.21 7.44 5.47
CA ARG A 235 8.41 7.43 4.62
C ARG A 235 8.07 7.51 3.13
N ALA A 236 7.05 6.79 2.68
CA ALA A 236 6.58 6.84 1.31
C ALA A 236 6.04 8.23 0.94
N VAL A 237 5.33 8.91 1.86
CA VAL A 237 4.87 10.30 1.67
C VAL A 237 6.04 11.27 1.49
N GLU A 238 7.10 11.15 2.28
CA GLU A 238 8.31 11.97 2.11
C GLU A 238 8.95 11.75 0.73
N ILE A 239 9.10 10.50 0.30
CA ILE A 239 9.67 10.15 -1.00
C ILE A 239 8.78 10.67 -2.14
N ALA A 240 7.47 10.52 -2.02
CA ALA A 240 6.50 11.01 -2.99
C ALA A 240 6.57 12.54 -3.14
N ARG A 241 6.71 13.30 -2.04
CA ARG A 241 6.93 14.75 -2.08
C ARG A 241 8.24 15.13 -2.76
N GLN A 242 9.33 14.44 -2.42
CA GLN A 242 10.66 14.69 -3.01
C GLN A 242 10.70 14.42 -4.53
N ASN A 243 9.76 13.61 -5.03
CA ASN A 243 9.65 13.24 -6.43
C ASN A 243 8.45 13.90 -7.15
N ASN A 244 7.88 14.96 -6.57
CA ASN A 244 6.73 15.70 -7.09
C ASN A 244 5.47 14.84 -7.32
N VAL A 245 5.33 13.65 -6.73
CA VAL A 245 4.07 12.89 -6.76
C VAL A 245 3.02 13.55 -5.83
N LEU A 246 3.50 14.21 -4.78
CA LEU A 246 2.73 15.05 -3.87
C LEU A 246 3.33 16.46 -3.83
N GLY A 247 2.51 17.46 -3.48
CA GLY A 247 2.94 18.84 -3.25
C GLY A 247 2.14 19.86 -4.06
N ALA A 248 2.74 21.03 -4.27
CA ALA A 248 2.09 22.15 -4.96
C ALA A 248 1.95 21.95 -6.48
N SER A 249 2.71 21.01 -7.07
CA SER A 249 2.68 20.73 -8.50
C SER A 249 2.95 19.23 -8.72
N VAL A 250 1.86 18.46 -8.76
CA VAL A 250 1.88 17.00 -8.95
C VAL A 250 2.42 16.69 -10.35
N LEU A 251 3.52 15.95 -10.43
CA LEU A 251 4.28 15.61 -11.64
C LEU A 251 4.66 16.82 -12.49
N GLY A 252 4.81 18.01 -11.88
CA GLY A 252 5.06 19.25 -12.62
C GLY A 252 3.82 19.83 -13.32
N SER A 253 2.62 19.31 -13.02
CA SER A 253 1.35 19.80 -13.57
C SER A 253 0.81 21.04 -12.82
N GLY A 254 -0.34 21.55 -13.26
CA GLY A 254 -1.09 22.61 -12.55
C GLY A 254 -1.89 22.14 -11.33
N HIS A 255 -1.85 20.85 -10.98
CA HIS A 255 -2.59 20.30 -9.84
C HIS A 255 -1.75 20.30 -8.58
N ALA A 256 -2.34 20.72 -7.46
CA ALA A 256 -1.76 20.59 -6.13
C ALA A 256 -2.51 19.51 -5.35
N PHE A 257 -1.77 18.61 -4.71
CA PHE A 257 -2.35 17.63 -3.78
C PHE A 257 -1.29 17.15 -2.79
N ASP A 258 -1.63 17.15 -1.50
CA ASP A 258 -0.75 16.63 -0.44
C ASP A 258 -1.56 15.83 0.59
N ILE A 259 -0.90 14.92 1.29
CA ILE A 259 -1.54 14.05 2.29
C ILE A 259 -0.81 14.04 3.63
N GLU A 260 -1.55 13.77 4.71
CA GLU A 260 -0.98 13.51 6.04
C GLU A 260 -1.46 12.15 6.56
N ILE A 261 -0.59 11.47 7.30
CA ILE A 261 -0.96 10.27 8.04
C ILE A 261 -1.47 10.70 9.43
N ARG A 262 -2.67 10.26 9.80
CA ARG A 262 -3.27 10.51 11.11
C ARG A 262 -3.50 9.19 11.83
N VAL A 263 -2.99 9.11 13.04
CA VAL A 263 -3.05 7.89 13.86
C VAL A 263 -4.31 7.93 14.72
N GLY A 264 -5.11 6.87 14.66
CA GLY A 264 -6.26 6.66 15.53
C GLY A 264 -5.86 6.33 16.97
N ALA A 265 -6.84 6.11 17.82
CA ALA A 265 -6.65 5.90 19.26
C ALA A 265 -7.38 4.65 19.80
N GLY A 266 -7.33 3.54 19.05
CA GLY A 266 -7.82 2.23 19.50
C GLY A 266 -9.34 2.06 19.54
N ALA A 267 -10.10 2.84 18.78
CA ALA A 267 -11.56 2.79 18.77
C ALA A 267 -12.10 2.19 17.47
N TYR A 268 -12.58 0.93 17.53
CA TYR A 268 -13.16 0.22 16.38
C TYR A 268 -14.29 1.01 15.66
N VAL A 269 -15.08 1.77 16.43
CA VAL A 269 -16.17 2.60 15.85
C VAL A 269 -15.65 3.68 14.89
N CYS A 270 -14.37 4.09 14.99
CA CYS A 270 -13.75 5.01 14.06
C CYS A 270 -13.52 4.42 12.66
N GLY A 271 -13.80 3.14 12.44
CA GLY A 271 -13.99 2.58 11.09
C GLY A 271 -15.26 3.07 10.40
N GLU A 272 -16.26 3.55 11.15
CA GLU A 272 -17.44 4.23 10.58
C GLU A 272 -17.08 5.63 10.09
N GLU A 273 -17.48 5.97 8.86
CA GLU A 273 -16.99 7.17 8.17
C GLU A 273 -17.22 8.48 8.91
N THR A 274 -18.30 8.66 9.69
CA THR A 274 -18.55 9.91 10.42
C THR A 274 -17.86 9.97 11.77
N ALA A 275 -17.76 8.83 12.48
CA ALA A 275 -16.95 8.74 13.69
C ALA A 275 -15.46 8.97 13.38
N LEU A 276 -14.98 8.47 12.23
CA LEU A 276 -13.65 8.77 11.70
C LEU A 276 -13.44 10.28 11.54
N LEU A 277 -14.41 10.98 10.92
CA LEU A 277 -14.34 12.42 10.72
C LEU A 277 -14.34 13.20 12.04
N GLU A 278 -15.14 12.80 13.03
CA GLU A 278 -15.06 13.38 14.38
C GLU A 278 -13.66 13.23 14.98
N SER A 279 -13.07 12.03 14.87
CA SER A 279 -11.73 11.76 15.39
C SER A 279 -10.65 12.58 14.67
N LEU A 280 -10.73 12.71 13.35
CA LEU A 280 -9.81 13.55 12.57
C LEU A 280 -9.90 15.04 12.95
N GLU A 281 -11.08 15.49 13.37
CA GLU A 281 -11.31 16.85 13.86
C GLU A 281 -10.96 17.04 15.35
N GLY A 282 -10.34 16.04 15.98
CA GLY A 282 -9.87 16.09 17.37
C GLY A 282 -10.97 15.88 18.42
N ARG A 283 -12.12 15.32 18.02
CA ARG A 283 -13.24 15.04 18.92
C ARG A 283 -13.37 13.55 19.20
N ARG A 284 -14.29 13.19 20.10
CA ARG A 284 -14.64 11.79 20.36
C ARG A 284 -15.28 11.18 19.11
N GLY A 285 -14.89 9.97 18.74
CA GLY A 285 -15.44 9.21 17.60
C GLY A 285 -16.89 8.77 17.82
N VAL A 286 -17.82 9.72 17.88
CA VAL A 286 -19.27 9.47 17.96
C VAL A 286 -19.86 9.59 16.56
N VAL A 287 -20.63 8.59 16.15
CA VAL A 287 -21.31 8.59 14.84
C VAL A 287 -22.22 9.81 14.72
N ARG A 288 -22.13 10.53 13.59
CA ARG A 288 -23.02 11.65 13.26
C ARG A 288 -24.34 11.12 12.70
N ALA A 289 -25.43 11.83 12.98
CA ALA A 289 -26.70 11.56 12.28
C ALA A 289 -26.54 11.79 10.77
N LYS A 290 -27.15 10.91 9.97
CA LYS A 290 -27.26 11.06 8.51
C LYS A 290 -28.74 11.24 8.17
N PRO A 291 -29.16 12.29 7.43
CA PRO A 291 -28.35 13.33 6.76
C PRO A 291 -27.70 14.37 7.72
N PRO A 292 -26.68 15.15 7.26
CA PRO A 292 -26.14 15.23 5.89
C PRO A 292 -25.07 14.17 5.56
N LEU A 293 -24.92 13.84 4.26
CA LEU A 293 -23.87 12.94 3.79
C LEU A 293 -22.49 13.63 3.81
N PRO A 294 -21.41 12.89 4.14
CA PRO A 294 -20.04 13.43 4.10
C PRO A 294 -19.63 14.02 2.75
N ALA A 295 -20.19 13.50 1.65
CA ALA A 295 -19.95 14.00 0.31
C ALA A 295 -20.36 15.48 0.13
N HIS A 296 -21.32 15.97 0.93
CA HIS A 296 -21.71 17.38 0.96
C HIS A 296 -21.10 18.13 2.16
N LYS A 297 -21.15 17.52 3.35
CA LYS A 297 -20.68 18.12 4.61
C LYS A 297 -19.94 17.07 5.46
N GLY A 298 -18.68 16.83 5.13
CA GLY A 298 -17.81 15.86 5.77
C GLY A 298 -16.81 16.50 6.73
N PHE A 299 -15.52 16.34 6.42
CA PHE A 299 -14.42 16.85 7.24
C PHE A 299 -14.47 18.38 7.31
N LEU A 300 -14.51 18.93 8.52
CA LEU A 300 -14.63 20.37 8.77
C LEU A 300 -15.81 21.02 8.03
N GLY A 301 -16.89 20.24 7.83
CA GLY A 301 -18.08 20.66 7.11
C GLY A 301 -17.90 20.88 5.60
N ARG A 302 -16.80 20.40 5.01
CA ARG A 302 -16.50 20.53 3.57
C ARG A 302 -16.87 19.27 2.78
N PRO A 303 -17.12 19.36 1.46
CA PRO A 303 -17.30 18.18 0.62
C PRO A 303 -16.09 17.24 0.73
N THR A 304 -16.35 15.98 1.07
CA THR A 304 -15.30 15.04 1.43
C THR A 304 -15.54 13.67 0.79
N VAL A 305 -14.54 13.18 0.05
CA VAL A 305 -14.47 11.78 -0.34
C VAL A 305 -13.97 10.98 0.86
N VAL A 306 -14.72 9.96 1.27
CA VAL A 306 -14.24 8.95 2.22
C VAL A 306 -14.24 7.59 1.52
N ASN A 307 -13.07 6.99 1.37
CA ASN A 307 -12.89 5.69 0.73
C ASN A 307 -11.94 4.80 1.54
N ASN A 308 -12.17 3.49 1.53
CA ASN A 308 -11.26 2.50 2.09
C ASN A 308 -9.96 2.40 1.25
N VAL A 309 -8.86 1.93 1.85
CA VAL A 309 -7.55 1.74 1.20
C VAL A 309 -7.66 1.00 -0.14
N ILE A 310 -8.27 -0.19 -0.18
CA ILE A 310 -8.42 -0.99 -1.42
C ILE A 310 -9.32 -0.33 -2.46
N SER A 311 -10.18 0.61 -2.05
CA SER A 311 -10.98 1.38 -3.02
C SER A 311 -10.16 2.47 -3.72
N LEU A 312 -9.08 2.93 -3.08
CA LEU A 312 -8.19 3.96 -3.61
C LEU A 312 -7.01 3.34 -4.36
N ALA A 313 -6.52 2.17 -3.91
CA ALA A 313 -5.43 1.40 -4.52
C ALA A 313 -5.90 0.58 -5.74
#